data_AF-A0A9X9L9E6-F1
#
_entry.id   AF-A0A9X9L9E6-F1
#
_cell.length_a   1.000
_cell.length_b   1.000
_cell.length_c   1.000
_cell.angle_alpha   90.00
_cell.angle_beta   90.00
_cell.angle_gamma   90.00
#
_symmetry.space_group_name_H-M   'P 1'
#
loop_
_entity.id
_entity.type
_entity.pdbx_description
1 polymer ?
#
loop_
_entity_poly.entity_id
_entity_poly.type
_entity_poly.pdbx_seq_one_letter_code
_entity_poly.pdbx_strand_id
1 'polypeptide(L)'
;MTPRGRAIYSSGSILDFVAGIRDAIKGHEGLVGKEILHGDVSEGNIILLKPSPEDDLYGMLIDLDHSVRLKGNVALEDDRSLTGTMKFMALERLQHARDTGKSIGRTCRHDLESFFYVFIVGCIEYEDVSANEANDLNDWCTNDVKSNFKAKSYDIEHFDQEILKKFTNSFKGLKELAEKLRQILFHNDGRYIETPVDCGPLYDSMIKALDKTVEDIKGKI
;
A
#
# COMPACT_ATOMS: atom_id res chain seq x y z
N MET A 1 7.16 -17.57 -23.27
CA MET A 1 7.77 -17.34 -21.96
C MET A 1 6.64 -17.20 -20.95
N THR A 2 6.53 -18.09 -19.98
CA THR A 2 5.64 -17.91 -18.82
C THR A 2 6.24 -16.81 -17.94
N PRO A 3 5.45 -15.84 -17.44
CA PRO A 3 5.96 -14.85 -16.51
C PRO A 3 6.57 -15.56 -15.29
N ARG A 4 7.72 -15.09 -14.79
CA ARG A 4 8.43 -15.73 -13.66
C ARG A 4 7.75 -15.49 -12.30
N GLY A 5 6.70 -14.68 -12.23
CA GLY A 5 5.92 -14.42 -11.02
C GLY A 5 4.44 -14.19 -11.32
N ARG A 6 3.64 -14.05 -10.26
CA ARG A 6 2.18 -13.80 -10.32
C ARG A 6 1.84 -12.50 -9.60
N ALA A 7 0.81 -11.78 -10.02
CA ALA A 7 0.43 -10.54 -9.32
C ALA A 7 -0.03 -10.81 -7.87
N ILE A 8 0.17 -9.83 -6.98
CA ILE A 8 -0.11 -9.96 -5.54
C ILE A 8 -1.56 -10.37 -5.24
N TYR A 9 -2.53 -9.92 -6.06
CA TYR A 9 -3.94 -10.29 -5.92
C TYR A 9 -4.24 -11.77 -6.16
N SER A 10 -3.28 -12.53 -6.69
CA SER A 10 -3.37 -13.97 -6.91
C SER A 10 -2.58 -14.78 -5.86
N SER A 11 -2.27 -14.18 -4.72
CA SER A 11 -1.57 -14.84 -3.61
C SER A 11 -2.29 -16.12 -3.20
N GLY A 12 -1.54 -17.22 -3.07
CA GLY A 12 -2.10 -18.51 -2.63
C GLY A 12 -2.07 -18.71 -1.11
N SER A 13 -1.42 -17.81 -0.37
CA SER A 13 -1.29 -17.90 1.08
C SER A 13 -1.12 -16.51 1.72
N ILE A 14 -1.48 -16.41 2.99
CA ILE A 14 -1.25 -15.21 3.81
C ILE A 14 0.25 -14.89 3.93
N LEU A 15 1.10 -15.92 3.98
CA LEU A 15 2.55 -15.74 4.00
C LEU A 15 3.05 -15.05 2.72
N ASP A 16 2.65 -15.55 1.55
CA ASP A 16 3.05 -14.95 0.27
C ASP A 16 2.59 -13.50 0.17
N PHE A 17 1.36 -13.22 0.60
CA PHE A 17 0.79 -11.87 0.58
C PHE A 17 1.58 -10.89 1.46
N VAL A 18 1.80 -11.22 2.74
CA VAL A 18 2.49 -10.33 3.69
C VAL A 18 3.96 -10.19 3.35
N ALA A 19 4.65 -11.29 3.06
CA ALA A 19 6.07 -11.27 2.68
C ALA A 19 6.29 -10.59 1.32
N GLY A 20 5.36 -10.75 0.38
CA GLY A 20 5.41 -10.08 -0.92
C GLY A 20 5.34 -8.57 -0.82
N ILE A 21 4.41 -8.04 0.00
CA ILE A 21 4.31 -6.59 0.26
C ILE A 21 5.56 -6.08 1.00
N ARG A 22 6.05 -6.83 1.98
CA ARG A 22 7.29 -6.49 2.70
C ARG A 22 8.48 -6.34 1.75
N ASP A 23 8.67 -7.31 0.86
CA ASP A 23 9.81 -7.30 -0.06
C ASP A 23 9.68 -6.18 -1.11
N ALA A 24 8.44 -5.89 -1.54
CA ALA A 24 8.17 -4.74 -2.39
C ALA A 24 8.51 -3.40 -1.70
N ILE A 25 8.20 -3.24 -0.41
CA ILE A 25 8.60 -2.06 0.39
C ILE A 25 10.13 -1.97 0.52
N LYS A 26 10.83 -3.08 0.78
CA LYS A 26 12.30 -3.11 0.81
C LYS A 26 12.90 -2.73 -0.54
N GLY A 27 12.31 -3.21 -1.63
CA GLY A 27 12.69 -2.83 -2.99
C GLY A 27 12.48 -1.33 -3.26
N HIS A 28 11.33 -0.79 -2.82
CA HIS A 28 11.00 0.63 -2.91
C HIS A 28 11.96 1.52 -2.12
N GLU A 29 12.32 1.12 -0.89
CA GLU A 29 13.35 1.79 -0.09
C GLU A 29 14.68 1.86 -0.84
N GLY A 30 15.08 0.75 -1.47
CA GLY A 30 16.28 0.69 -2.31
C GLY A 30 16.23 1.59 -3.56
N LEU A 31 15.05 1.82 -4.14
CA LEU A 31 14.85 2.79 -5.23
C LEU A 31 14.98 4.22 -4.72
N VAL A 32 14.35 4.54 -3.59
CA VAL A 32 14.40 5.87 -2.98
C VAL A 32 15.84 6.23 -2.56
N GLY A 33 16.61 5.26 -2.05
CA GLY A 33 18.04 5.42 -1.78
C GLY A 33 18.90 5.72 -3.02
N LYS A 34 18.37 5.46 -4.23
CA LYS A 34 18.97 5.82 -5.53
C LYS A 34 18.33 7.07 -6.15
N GLU A 35 17.60 7.85 -5.36
CA GLU A 35 16.84 9.02 -5.80
C GLU A 35 15.74 8.70 -6.83
N ILE A 36 15.13 7.51 -6.78
CA ILE A 36 14.05 7.10 -7.67
C ILE A 36 12.79 6.86 -6.84
N LEU A 37 11.72 7.61 -7.15
CA LEU A 37 10.39 7.35 -6.62
C LEU A 37 9.59 6.52 -7.62
N HIS A 38 8.84 5.53 -7.15
CA HIS A 38 8.05 4.65 -8.00
C HIS A 38 6.83 5.40 -8.57
N GLY A 39 6.03 6.02 -7.69
CA GLY A 39 5.00 6.97 -8.08
C GLY A 39 3.68 6.38 -8.61
N ASP A 40 3.60 5.07 -8.85
CA ASP A 40 2.34 4.35 -9.12
C ASP A 40 2.30 2.95 -8.44
N VAL A 41 2.50 2.91 -7.12
CA VAL A 41 2.37 1.65 -6.37
C VAL A 41 0.91 1.18 -6.42
N SER A 42 0.69 -0.01 -6.96
CA SER A 42 -0.62 -0.65 -7.10
C SER A 42 -0.46 -2.17 -7.04
N GLU A 43 -1.58 -2.89 -6.92
CA GLU A 43 -1.57 -4.35 -6.89
C GLU A 43 -1.01 -5.01 -8.16
N GLY A 44 -1.19 -4.39 -9.33
CA GLY A 44 -0.65 -4.88 -10.60
C GLY A 44 0.89 -4.79 -10.65
N ASN A 45 1.46 -3.88 -9.85
CA ASN A 45 2.88 -3.57 -9.87
C ASN A 45 3.68 -4.32 -8.79
N ILE A 46 3.02 -5.20 -8.02
CA ILE A 46 3.67 -6.10 -7.07
C ILE A 46 3.54 -7.54 -7.57
N ILE A 47 4.68 -8.15 -7.88
CA ILE A 47 4.75 -9.53 -8.37
C ILE A 47 5.29 -10.44 -7.28
N LEU A 48 4.52 -11.48 -6.98
CA LEU A 48 4.93 -12.61 -6.16
C LEU A 48 5.89 -13.52 -6.92
N LEU A 49 7.00 -13.81 -6.24
CA LEU A 49 8.04 -14.72 -6.70
C LEU A 49 7.77 -16.12 -6.14
N LYS A 50 8.58 -17.09 -6.59
CA LYS A 50 8.66 -18.41 -5.95
C LYS A 50 9.92 -18.42 -5.10
N PRO A 51 9.80 -18.35 -3.76
CA PRO A 51 10.96 -18.43 -2.89
C PRO A 51 11.73 -19.71 -3.14
N SER A 52 13.06 -19.63 -3.03
CA SER A 52 13.95 -20.77 -3.16
C SER A 52 14.85 -20.87 -1.94
N PRO A 53 15.48 -22.03 -1.67
CA PRO A 53 16.44 -22.16 -0.57
C PRO A 53 17.61 -21.18 -0.64
N GLU A 54 17.91 -20.65 -1.84
CA GLU A 54 18.99 -19.71 -2.11
C GLU A 54 18.52 -18.24 -2.03
N ASP A 55 17.22 -18.00 -2.11
CA ASP A 55 16.61 -16.67 -2.19
C ASP A 55 15.21 -16.68 -1.57
N ASP A 56 15.09 -16.22 -0.32
CA ASP A 56 13.84 -16.15 0.46
C ASP A 56 13.04 -14.86 0.11
N LEU A 57 13.10 -14.42 -1.15
CA LEU A 57 12.31 -13.32 -1.68
C LEU A 57 10.94 -13.81 -2.17
N TYR A 58 9.90 -13.19 -1.63
CA TYR A 58 8.50 -13.48 -1.93
C TYR A 58 7.90 -12.48 -2.90
N GLY A 59 8.42 -11.25 -2.97
CA GLY A 59 7.83 -10.18 -3.77
C GLY A 59 8.85 -9.27 -4.45
N MET A 60 8.42 -8.63 -5.53
CA MET A 60 9.18 -7.63 -6.25
C MET A 60 8.24 -6.52 -6.75
N LEU A 61 8.64 -5.27 -6.51
CA LEU A 61 8.03 -4.10 -7.12
C LEU A 61 8.53 -3.94 -8.56
N ILE A 62 7.62 -3.80 -9.51
CA ILE A 62 7.90 -3.65 -10.95
C ILE A 62 7.23 -2.39 -11.49
N ASP A 63 7.43 -2.11 -12.78
CA ASP A 63 6.83 -0.99 -13.50
C ASP A 63 7.31 0.40 -13.04
N LEU A 64 8.37 0.87 -13.70
CA LEU A 64 8.96 2.18 -13.44
C LEU A 64 8.54 3.23 -14.48
N ASP A 65 7.48 2.98 -15.27
CA ASP A 65 7.05 3.91 -16.32
C ASP A 65 6.51 5.24 -15.75
N HIS A 66 6.00 5.21 -14.52
CA HIS A 66 5.58 6.39 -13.76
C HIS A 66 6.65 6.94 -12.80
N SER A 67 7.85 6.35 -12.80
CA SER A 67 8.90 6.74 -11.86
C SER A 67 9.41 8.15 -12.12
N VAL A 68 9.83 8.82 -11.04
CA VAL A 68 10.38 10.17 -11.09
C VAL A 68 11.62 10.27 -10.23
N ARG A 69 12.53 11.15 -10.65
CA ARG A 69 13.73 11.43 -9.88
C ARG A 69 13.37 12.24 -8.63
N LEU A 70 13.98 11.91 -7.51
CA LEU A 70 13.84 12.64 -6.26
C LEU A 70 14.94 13.70 -6.10
N LYS A 71 14.62 14.74 -5.34
CA LYS A 71 15.61 15.62 -4.69
C LYS A 71 15.20 15.78 -3.24
N GLY A 72 15.94 15.14 -2.33
CA GLY A 72 15.42 14.91 -0.97
C GLY A 72 14.19 14.00 -1.05
N ASN A 73 13.07 14.40 -0.44
CA ASN A 73 11.84 13.59 -0.39
C ASN A 73 10.77 13.97 -1.43
N VAL A 74 11.08 14.89 -2.36
CA VAL A 74 10.11 15.42 -3.31
C VAL A 74 10.51 15.04 -4.73
N ALA A 75 9.52 14.62 -5.51
CA ALA A 75 9.66 14.39 -6.94
C ALA A 75 10.08 15.67 -7.70
N LEU A 76 11.13 15.54 -8.51
CA LEU A 76 11.52 16.54 -9.50
C LEU A 76 10.59 16.47 -10.71
N GLU A 77 10.26 17.65 -11.26
CA GLU A 77 9.49 17.78 -12.51
C GLU A 77 8.15 17.04 -12.49
N ASP A 78 7.57 16.86 -11.30
CA ASP A 78 6.23 16.30 -11.14
C ASP A 78 5.20 17.25 -11.77
N ASP A 79 4.46 16.76 -12.76
CA ASP A 79 3.41 17.52 -13.44
C ASP A 79 2.20 17.80 -12.54
N ARG A 80 2.20 17.26 -11.31
CA ARG A 80 1.15 17.37 -10.29
C ARG A 80 -0.20 16.92 -10.80
N SER A 81 -0.20 16.10 -11.84
CA SER A 81 -1.38 15.45 -12.34
C SER A 81 -1.87 14.43 -11.32
N LEU A 82 -3.16 14.14 -11.37
CA LEU A 82 -3.76 13.07 -10.56
C LEU A 82 -3.69 11.73 -11.32
N THR A 83 -2.52 11.42 -11.89
CA THR A 83 -2.28 10.14 -12.56
C THR A 83 -1.96 9.05 -11.54
N GLY A 84 -2.19 7.81 -11.95
CA GLY A 84 -2.04 6.61 -11.13
C GLY A 84 -3.38 6.05 -10.67
N THR A 85 -3.31 4.97 -9.89
CA THR A 85 -4.52 4.23 -9.50
C THR A 85 -5.22 4.87 -8.29
N MET A 86 -6.37 5.54 -8.50
CA MET A 86 -7.11 6.29 -7.46
C MET A 86 -7.36 5.51 -6.17
N LYS A 87 -7.63 4.20 -6.28
CA LYS A 87 -7.86 3.31 -5.14
C LYS A 87 -6.66 3.28 -4.18
N PHE A 88 -5.44 3.34 -4.71
CA PHE A 88 -4.19 3.32 -3.94
C PHE A 88 -3.57 4.71 -3.76
N MET A 89 -4.23 5.77 -4.23
CA MET A 89 -3.71 7.12 -4.13
C MET A 89 -3.77 7.65 -2.68
N ALA A 90 -2.67 8.29 -2.26
CA ALA A 90 -2.53 8.86 -0.92
C ALA A 90 -3.51 10.01 -0.61
N LEU A 91 -3.92 10.13 0.64
CA LEU A 91 -4.89 11.10 1.13
C LEU A 91 -4.43 12.55 0.95
N GLU A 92 -3.16 12.87 1.20
CA GLU A 92 -2.63 14.23 0.98
C GLU A 92 -2.76 14.65 -0.49
N ARG A 93 -2.50 13.73 -1.43
CA ARG A 93 -2.68 13.96 -2.87
C ARG A 93 -4.14 14.19 -3.25
N LEU A 94 -5.05 13.37 -2.70
CA LEU A 94 -6.49 13.51 -2.93
C LEU A 94 -7.04 14.80 -2.30
N GLN A 95 -6.56 15.18 -1.10
CA GLN A 95 -6.95 16.41 -0.41
C GLN A 95 -6.55 17.64 -1.22
N HIS A 96 -5.30 17.68 -1.68
CA HIS A 96 -4.81 18.81 -2.48
C HIS A 96 -5.58 18.94 -3.81
N ALA A 97 -5.86 17.81 -4.47
CA ALA A 97 -6.65 17.79 -5.70
C ALA A 97 -8.10 18.23 -5.49
N ARG A 98 -8.73 17.80 -4.40
CA ARG A 98 -10.05 18.26 -3.97
C ARG A 98 -10.09 19.78 -3.76
N ASP A 99 -9.05 20.33 -3.12
CA ASP A 99 -9.05 21.73 -2.67
C ASP A 99 -8.58 22.72 -3.75
N THR A 100 -7.68 22.28 -4.64
CA THR A 100 -7.00 23.18 -5.61
C THR A 100 -7.23 22.81 -7.07
N GLY A 101 -7.82 21.64 -7.35
CA GLY A 101 -7.95 21.07 -8.70
C GLY A 101 -6.65 20.48 -9.26
N LYS A 102 -5.54 20.50 -8.52
CA LYS A 102 -4.26 19.86 -8.86
C LYS A 102 -3.74 19.05 -7.67
N SER A 103 -2.90 18.06 -7.93
CA SER A 103 -2.28 17.29 -6.84
C SER A 103 -1.06 18.02 -6.25
N ILE A 104 -0.54 17.49 -5.15
CA ILE A 104 0.78 17.86 -4.62
C ILE A 104 1.86 16.99 -5.29
N GLY A 105 3.11 17.44 -5.25
CA GLY A 105 4.23 16.62 -5.75
C GLY A 105 4.35 15.30 -4.97
N ARG A 106 4.66 14.22 -5.68
CA ARG A 106 4.82 12.88 -5.10
C ARG A 106 6.03 12.81 -4.18
N THR A 107 5.94 11.91 -3.20
CA THR A 107 6.93 11.73 -2.13
C THR A 107 7.02 10.24 -1.77
N CYS A 108 8.09 9.83 -1.08
CA CYS A 108 8.22 8.46 -0.56
C CYS A 108 7.07 8.05 0.36
N ARG A 109 6.55 8.98 1.17
CA ARG A 109 5.41 8.74 2.06
C ARG A 109 4.14 8.40 1.28
N HIS A 110 3.93 9.00 0.10
CA HIS A 110 2.78 8.69 -0.74
C HIS A 110 2.82 7.25 -1.25
N ASP A 111 3.97 6.78 -1.73
CA ASP A 111 4.14 5.38 -2.17
C ASP A 111 4.00 4.40 -0.99
N LEU A 112 4.50 4.74 0.21
CA LEU A 112 4.29 3.96 1.43
C LEU A 112 2.80 3.85 1.82
N GLU A 113 2.02 4.92 1.63
CA GLU A 113 0.57 4.86 1.79
C GLU A 113 -0.09 3.91 0.81
N SER A 114 0.36 3.95 -0.45
CA SER A 114 -0.14 3.07 -1.49
C SER A 114 0.10 1.60 -1.18
N PHE A 115 1.27 1.23 -0.62
CA PHE A 115 1.49 -0.14 -0.14
C PHE A 115 0.51 -0.55 0.97
N PHE A 116 0.23 0.36 1.91
CA PHE A 116 -0.78 0.13 2.93
C PHE A 116 -2.17 -0.07 2.30
N TYR A 117 -2.53 0.70 1.28
CA TYR A 117 -3.81 0.51 0.59
C TYR A 117 -3.87 -0.80 -0.21
N VAL A 118 -2.77 -1.24 -0.83
CA VAL A 118 -2.70 -2.58 -1.45
C VAL A 118 -2.92 -3.66 -0.38
N PHE A 119 -2.31 -3.50 0.80
CA PHE A 119 -2.52 -4.42 1.91
C PHE A 119 -3.99 -4.47 2.36
N ILE A 120 -4.65 -3.32 2.53
CA ILE A 120 -6.06 -3.25 2.97
C ILE A 120 -7.02 -3.81 1.91
N VAL A 121 -6.84 -3.42 0.64
CA VAL A 121 -7.61 -3.97 -0.48
C VAL A 121 -7.46 -5.48 -0.53
N GLY A 122 -6.23 -6.00 -0.39
CA GLY A 122 -6.02 -7.44 -0.41
C GLY A 122 -6.70 -8.21 0.73
N CYS A 123 -6.75 -7.63 1.93
CA CYS A 123 -7.44 -8.23 3.07
C CYS A 123 -8.97 -8.28 2.92
N ILE A 124 -9.55 -7.46 2.02
CA ILE A 124 -10.99 -7.29 1.85
C ILE A 124 -11.48 -7.91 0.54
N GLU A 125 -10.70 -7.84 -0.54
CA GLU A 125 -11.20 -8.08 -1.90
C GLU A 125 -10.50 -9.22 -2.65
N TYR A 126 -9.35 -9.75 -2.19
CA TYR A 126 -8.62 -10.80 -2.95
C TYR A 126 -9.14 -12.21 -2.71
N GLU A 127 -9.82 -12.45 -1.60
CA GLU A 127 -10.52 -13.71 -1.37
C GLU A 127 -11.85 -13.70 -2.14
N ASP A 128 -12.08 -14.72 -2.96
CA ASP A 128 -13.36 -14.93 -3.65
C ASP A 128 -14.42 -15.32 -2.61
N VAL A 129 -15.24 -14.34 -2.22
CA VAL A 129 -16.35 -14.51 -1.28
C VAL A 129 -17.68 -14.48 -2.03
N SER A 130 -18.70 -15.11 -1.45
CA SER A 130 -20.03 -15.08 -2.05
C SER A 130 -20.55 -13.63 -2.19
N ALA A 131 -21.31 -13.32 -3.23
CA ALA A 131 -21.78 -11.96 -3.51
C ALA A 131 -22.57 -11.31 -2.35
N ASN A 132 -23.17 -12.12 -1.46
CA ASN A 132 -23.91 -11.65 -0.29
C ASN A 132 -23.00 -11.26 0.90
N GLU A 133 -21.71 -11.59 0.83
CA GLU A 133 -20.69 -11.32 1.84
C GLU A 133 -19.57 -10.40 1.32
N ALA A 134 -19.62 -10.04 0.04
CA ALA A 134 -18.65 -9.17 -0.60
C ALA A 134 -18.73 -7.76 -0.01
N ASN A 135 -17.65 -7.37 0.67
CA ASN A 135 -17.37 -5.96 0.95
C ASN A 135 -16.43 -5.44 -0.13
N ASP A 136 -16.53 -4.16 -0.46
CA ASP A 136 -15.60 -3.51 -1.36
C ASP A 136 -15.24 -2.10 -0.89
N LEU A 137 -14.22 -1.55 -1.52
CA LEU A 137 -13.73 -0.19 -1.35
C LEU A 137 -13.90 0.61 -2.65
N ASN A 138 -14.97 0.37 -3.41
CA ASN A 138 -15.21 1.05 -4.70
C ASN A 138 -15.39 2.57 -4.53
N ASP A 139 -15.90 3.01 -3.38
CA ASP A 139 -16.03 4.42 -3.03
C ASP A 139 -14.69 5.16 -2.93
N TRP A 140 -13.56 4.43 -2.86
CA TRP A 140 -12.22 5.03 -2.90
C TRP A 140 -11.77 5.42 -4.32
N CYS A 141 -12.47 4.95 -5.36
CA CYS A 141 -12.05 5.09 -6.76
C CYS A 141 -13.21 5.38 -7.71
N THR A 142 -14.05 6.36 -7.36
CA THR A 142 -15.06 6.93 -8.26
C THR A 142 -14.46 8.00 -9.19
N ASN A 143 -15.28 8.54 -10.11
CA ASN A 143 -14.90 9.68 -10.94
C ASN A 143 -14.88 11.03 -10.20
N ASP A 144 -15.31 11.08 -8.93
CA ASP A 144 -15.32 12.30 -8.11
C ASP A 144 -14.22 12.25 -7.03
N VAL A 145 -13.15 13.01 -7.24
CA VAL A 145 -12.00 13.10 -6.32
C VAL A 145 -12.44 13.51 -4.91
N LYS A 146 -13.44 14.39 -4.80
CA LYS A 146 -13.95 14.84 -3.51
C LYS A 146 -14.61 13.71 -2.73
N SER A 147 -15.42 12.88 -3.38
CA SER A 147 -16.03 11.70 -2.78
C SER A 147 -14.97 10.67 -2.41
N ASN A 148 -13.99 10.41 -3.29
CA ASN A 148 -12.89 9.49 -3.02
C ASN A 148 -12.09 9.88 -1.78
N PHE A 149 -11.73 11.17 -1.66
CA PHE A 149 -11.06 11.69 -0.46
C PHE A 149 -11.91 11.46 0.78
N LYS A 150 -13.19 11.85 0.75
CA LYS A 150 -14.08 11.77 1.91
C LYS A 150 -14.29 10.35 2.41
N ALA A 151 -14.56 9.42 1.49
CA ALA A 151 -14.76 8.01 1.83
C ALA A 151 -13.49 7.44 2.45
N LYS A 152 -12.35 7.61 1.77
CA LYS A 152 -11.06 7.09 2.24
C LYS A 152 -10.62 7.71 3.57
N SER A 153 -10.78 9.02 3.75
CA SER A 153 -10.42 9.67 5.02
C SER A 153 -11.30 9.20 6.17
N TYR A 154 -12.61 9.05 5.91
CA TYR A 154 -13.56 8.57 6.91
C TYR A 154 -13.21 7.15 7.37
N ASP A 155 -12.90 6.26 6.42
CA ASP A 155 -12.53 4.88 6.69
C ASP A 155 -11.23 4.77 7.50
N ILE A 156 -10.25 5.66 7.26
CA ILE A 156 -8.97 5.67 8.01
C ILE A 156 -9.13 6.25 9.42
N GLU A 157 -10.02 7.22 9.61
CA GLU A 157 -10.38 7.75 10.93
C GLU A 157 -11.20 6.74 11.75
N HIS A 158 -12.13 6.01 11.12
CA HIS A 158 -13.03 5.03 11.74
C HIS A 158 -12.63 3.58 11.42
N PHE A 159 -11.33 3.32 11.48
CA PHE A 159 -10.68 2.13 10.94
C PHE A 159 -11.27 0.81 11.44
N ASP A 160 -11.57 0.71 12.73
CA ASP A 160 -12.12 -0.51 13.33
C ASP A 160 -13.51 -0.84 12.80
N GLN A 161 -14.34 0.19 12.61
CA GLN A 161 -15.73 0.03 12.20
C GLN A 161 -15.86 -0.15 10.69
N GLU A 162 -15.05 0.57 9.91
CA GLU A 162 -15.22 0.65 8.46
C GLU A 162 -14.25 -0.25 7.68
N ILE A 163 -13.09 -0.59 8.25
CA ILE A 163 -12.07 -1.42 7.58
C ILE A 163 -11.93 -2.79 8.22
N LEU A 164 -11.63 -2.87 9.52
CA LEU A 164 -11.35 -4.15 10.15
C LEU A 164 -12.55 -5.11 10.15
N LYS A 165 -13.79 -4.61 10.13
CA LYS A 165 -14.99 -5.45 10.02
C LYS A 165 -15.16 -6.08 8.63
N LYS A 166 -14.59 -5.49 7.58
CA LYS A 166 -14.70 -5.95 6.20
C LYS A 166 -13.70 -7.06 5.84
N PHE A 167 -12.72 -7.34 6.70
CA PHE A 167 -11.71 -8.37 6.45
C PHE A 167 -12.35 -9.73 6.23
N THR A 168 -11.92 -10.39 5.15
CA THR A 168 -12.37 -11.72 4.78
C THR A 168 -11.85 -12.78 5.75
N ASN A 169 -12.40 -13.99 5.69
CA ASN A 169 -12.18 -15.01 6.72
C ASN A 169 -10.71 -15.41 6.82
N SER A 170 -10.04 -15.60 5.68
CA SER A 170 -8.62 -15.96 5.64
C SER A 170 -7.71 -14.87 6.19
N PHE A 171 -8.14 -13.61 6.13
CA PHE A 171 -7.33 -12.44 6.50
C PHE A 171 -7.61 -11.90 7.91
N LYS A 172 -8.56 -12.48 8.67
CA LYS A 172 -8.89 -12.03 10.05
C LYS A 172 -7.66 -11.96 10.97
N GLY A 173 -6.67 -12.83 10.78
CA GLY A 173 -5.44 -12.83 11.56
C GLY A 173 -4.53 -11.63 11.33
N LEU A 174 -4.78 -10.82 10.30
CA LEU A 174 -3.96 -9.65 9.93
C LEU A 174 -4.48 -8.32 10.48
N LYS A 175 -5.58 -8.32 11.26
CA LYS A 175 -6.16 -7.07 11.81
C LYS A 175 -5.17 -6.27 12.66
N GLU A 176 -4.40 -6.94 13.52
CA GLU A 176 -3.39 -6.28 14.36
C GLU A 176 -2.29 -5.63 13.52
N LEU A 177 -1.86 -6.29 12.44
CA LEU A 177 -0.91 -5.72 11.48
C LEU A 177 -1.52 -4.50 10.78
N ALA A 178 -2.78 -4.59 10.35
CA ALA A 178 -3.50 -3.49 9.71
C ALA A 178 -3.57 -2.24 10.60
N GLU A 179 -3.96 -2.41 11.87
CA GLU A 179 -3.98 -1.33 12.88
C GLU A 179 -2.58 -0.75 13.08
N LYS A 180 -1.56 -1.60 13.15
CA LYS A 180 -0.18 -1.16 13.35
C LYS A 180 0.32 -0.32 12.19
N LEU A 181 0.11 -0.76 10.95
CA LEU A 181 0.48 -0.02 9.74
C LEU A 181 -0.29 1.31 9.66
N ARG A 182 -1.59 1.30 9.98
CA ARG A 182 -2.40 2.52 10.06
C ARG A 182 -1.81 3.50 11.08
N GLN A 183 -1.47 3.05 12.28
CA GLN A 183 -0.88 3.91 13.32
C GLN A 183 0.47 4.49 12.90
N ILE A 184 1.31 3.71 12.19
CA ILE A 184 2.61 4.18 11.67
C ILE A 184 2.41 5.31 10.66
N LEU A 185 1.44 5.18 9.74
CA LEU A 185 1.26 6.12 8.64
C LEU A 185 0.38 7.33 9.00
N PHE A 186 -0.61 7.16 9.86
CA PHE A 186 -1.66 8.15 10.14
C PHE A 186 -1.75 8.58 11.60
N HIS A 187 -0.79 8.16 12.43
CA HIS A 187 -0.79 8.34 13.88
C HIS A 187 -2.04 7.75 14.55
N ASN A 188 -2.25 8.06 15.84
CA ASN A 188 -3.31 7.45 16.65
C ASN A 188 -4.71 7.90 16.24
N ASP A 189 -4.88 9.13 15.74
CA ASP A 189 -6.20 9.65 15.38
C ASP A 189 -6.57 9.41 13.90
N GLY A 190 -5.62 9.02 13.05
CA GLY A 190 -5.88 8.74 11.63
C GLY A 190 -5.85 9.97 10.73
N ARG A 191 -5.51 11.14 11.29
CA ARG A 191 -5.62 12.42 10.58
C ARG A 191 -4.29 12.92 10.04
N TYR A 192 -3.17 12.32 10.45
CA TYR A 192 -1.87 12.68 9.92
C TYR A 192 -1.70 12.14 8.50
N ILE A 193 -1.54 13.03 7.53
CA ILE A 193 -1.40 12.67 6.10
C ILE A 193 -0.20 13.33 5.43
N GLU A 194 0.48 14.24 6.13
CA GLU A 194 1.59 15.01 5.57
C GLU A 194 2.85 14.16 5.38
N THR A 195 3.68 14.57 4.42
CA THR A 195 4.98 13.95 4.19
C THR A 195 6.02 14.43 5.24
N PRO A 196 6.70 13.52 5.98
CA PRO A 196 7.77 13.90 6.88
C PRO A 196 9.08 14.28 6.15
N VAL A 197 9.96 14.99 6.86
CA VAL A 197 11.30 15.38 6.37
C VAL A 197 12.19 14.17 6.09
N ASP A 198 11.95 13.05 6.76
CA ASP A 198 12.66 11.79 6.55
C ASP A 198 11.67 10.63 6.56
N CYS A 199 11.66 9.83 5.49
CA CYS A 199 10.84 8.62 5.37
C CYS A 199 11.51 7.39 6.00
N GLY A 200 12.81 7.42 6.34
CA GLY A 200 13.54 6.29 6.90
C GLY A 200 12.83 5.64 8.10
N PRO A 201 12.40 6.41 9.11
CA PRO A 201 11.66 5.86 10.25
C PRO A 201 10.33 5.16 9.89
N LEU A 202 9.70 5.57 8.79
CA LEU A 202 8.47 4.93 8.30
C LEU A 202 8.77 3.58 7.67
N TYR A 203 9.81 3.47 6.83
CA TYR A 203 10.27 2.20 6.29
C TYR A 203 10.61 1.23 7.41
N ASP A 204 11.48 1.65 8.35
CA ASP A 204 11.90 0.84 9.49
C ASP A 204 10.69 0.28 10.26
N SER A 205 9.71 1.14 10.54
CA SER A 205 8.54 0.78 11.33
C SER A 205 7.60 -0.18 10.56
N MET A 206 7.35 0.09 9.27
CA MET A 206 6.48 -0.76 8.44
C MET A 206 7.13 -2.13 8.19
N ILE A 207 8.41 -2.14 7.79
CA ILE A 207 9.18 -3.35 7.55
C ILE A 207 9.23 -4.20 8.83
N LYS A 208 9.51 -3.60 9.99
CA LYS A 208 9.54 -4.31 11.27
C LYS A 208 8.19 -4.93 11.64
N ALA A 209 7.08 -4.23 11.39
CA ALA A 209 5.75 -4.77 11.64
C ALA A 209 5.46 -5.99 10.75
N LEU A 210 5.80 -5.88 9.46
CA LEU A 210 5.63 -6.96 8.49
C LEU A 210 6.55 -8.16 8.79
N ASP A 211 7.83 -7.93 9.08
CA ASP A 211 8.79 -9.00 9.41
C ASP A 211 8.34 -9.79 10.65
N LYS A 212 7.87 -9.10 11.69
CA LYS A 212 7.28 -9.78 12.86
C LYS A 212 6.10 -10.66 12.48
N THR A 213 5.16 -10.16 11.67
CA THR A 213 4.01 -10.96 11.23
C THR A 213 4.44 -12.15 10.38
N VAL A 214 5.44 -12.00 9.52
CA VAL A 214 6.01 -13.11 8.73
C VAL A 214 6.62 -14.18 9.64
N GLU A 215 7.40 -13.78 10.65
CA GLU A 215 7.97 -14.70 11.65
C GLU A 215 6.87 -15.45 12.43
N ASP A 216 5.83 -14.73 12.87
CA ASP A 216 4.70 -15.32 13.60
C ASP A 216 3.90 -16.31 12.75
N ILE A 217 3.80 -16.08 11.43
CA ILE A 217 3.18 -17.02 10.49
C ILE A 217 4.09 -18.24 10.28
N LYS A 218 5.38 -18.04 10.00
CA LYS A 218 6.35 -19.11 9.78
C LYS A 218 6.48 -20.02 11.00
N GLY A 219 6.40 -19.49 12.22
CA GLY A 219 6.45 -20.27 13.46
C GLY A 219 5.22 -21.13 13.76
N LYS A 220 4.12 -20.96 13.00
CA LYS A 220 2.88 -21.74 13.14
C LYS A 220 2.74 -22.85 12.08
N ILE A 221 3.64 -22.90 11.10
CA ILE A 221 3.69 -23.88 10.01
C ILE A 221 4.68 -24.98 10.40
#